data_AF-A0A924L6W8-F1
#
_entry.id   AF-A0A924L6W8-F1
#
_cell.length_a   1.000
_cell.length_b   1.000
_cell.length_c   1.000
_cell.angle_alpha   90.00
_cell.angle_beta   90.00
_cell.angle_gamma   90.00
#
_symmetry.space_group_name_H-M   'P 1'
#
loop_
_entity.id
_entity.type
_entity.pdbx_description
1 polymer ?
#
loop_
_entity_poly.entity_id
_entity_poly.type
_entity_poly.pdbx_seq_one_letter_code
_entity_poly.pdbx_strand_id
1 'polypeptide(L)'
;MKQPRTLTEPERAAVLEVLRSDRFVDKAPAEIQAILLDEGTYLCSVATMYRLLRAYGETGERRAQAEHPARVTPETWHRRPTSA
;
A
#
# COMPACT_ATOMS: atom_id res chain seq x y z
N MET A 1 -22.86 5.14 8.30
CA MET A 1 -22.45 3.85 7.72
C MET A 1 -20.95 3.65 7.97
N LYS A 2 -20.57 2.76 8.91
CA LYS A 2 -19.17 2.46 9.26
C LYS A 2 -18.70 1.30 8.38
N GLN A 3 -17.70 1.53 7.51
CA GLN A 3 -17.19 0.51 6.59
C GLN A 3 -16.46 -0.60 7.36
N PRO A 4 -16.77 -1.90 7.13
CA PRO A 4 -16.40 -3.01 8.01
C PRO A 4 -15.02 -3.64 7.68
N ARG A 5 -13.98 -2.83 7.47
CA ARG A 5 -12.58 -3.29 7.34
C ARG A 5 -11.61 -2.24 7.87
N THR A 6 -11.90 -1.72 9.05
CA THR A 6 -11.06 -0.70 9.69
C THR A 6 -9.80 -1.40 10.21
N LEU A 7 -8.63 -1.10 9.63
CA LEU A 7 -7.35 -1.38 10.28
C LEU A 7 -7.48 -0.95 11.72
N THR A 8 -7.22 -1.85 12.65
CA THR A 8 -7.20 -1.55 14.08
C THR A 8 -6.14 -0.48 14.35
N GLU A 9 -6.33 0.31 15.42
CA GLU A 9 -5.36 1.34 15.83
C GLU A 9 -3.88 0.87 15.80
N PRO A 10 -3.52 -0.34 16.29
CA PRO A 10 -2.15 -0.84 16.19
C PRO A 10 -1.69 -1.13 14.75
N GLU A 11 -2.56 -1.66 13.89
CA GLU A 11 -2.22 -1.89 12.48
C GLU A 11 -2.00 -0.56 11.74
N ARG A 12 -2.76 0.48 12.09
CA ARG A 12 -2.59 1.84 11.53
C ARG A 12 -1.25 2.43 11.95
N ALA A 13 -0.85 2.23 13.20
CA ALA A 13 0.45 2.66 13.72
C ALA A 13 1.60 1.97 13.00
N ALA A 14 1.52 0.65 12.80
CA ALA A 14 2.53 -0.11 12.05
C ALA A 14 2.67 0.39 10.61
N VAL A 15 1.57 0.69 9.93
CA VAL A 15 1.61 1.28 8.57
C VAL A 15 2.28 2.66 8.60
N LEU A 16 1.95 3.51 9.56
CA LEU A 16 2.58 4.83 9.69
C LEU A 16 4.07 4.76 10.00
N GLU A 17 4.48 3.81 10.83
CA GLU A 17 5.89 3.57 11.14
C GLU A 17 6.67 3.21 9.86
N VAL A 18 6.11 2.33 9.04
CA VAL A 18 6.69 1.98 7.73
C VAL A 18 6.72 3.20 6.81
N LEU A 19 5.64 3.97 6.71
CA LEU A 19 5.60 5.18 5.88
C LEU A 19 6.61 6.26 6.34
N ARG A 20 6.91 6.33 7.64
CA ARG A 20 7.86 7.29 8.24
C ARG A 20 9.27 6.76 8.39
N SER A 21 9.53 5.50 8.04
CA SER A 21 10.85 4.90 8.13
C SER A 21 11.81 5.59 7.15
N ASP A 22 13.09 5.73 7.49
CA ASP A 22 14.12 6.33 6.60
C ASP A 22 14.17 5.68 5.21
N ARG A 23 13.81 4.40 5.13
CA ARG A 23 13.73 3.65 3.87
C ARG A 23 12.68 4.21 2.89
N PHE A 24 11.61 4.80 3.43
CA PHE A 24 10.39 5.13 2.71
C PHE A 24 9.97 6.61 2.84
N VAL A 25 10.65 7.39 3.69
CA VAL A 25 10.35 8.80 3.94
C VAL A 25 10.36 9.67 2.67
N ASP A 26 11.20 9.34 1.69
CA ASP A 26 11.31 10.04 0.41
C ASP A 26 10.43 9.44 -0.72
N LYS A 27 9.64 8.39 -0.44
CA LYS A 27 8.88 7.64 -1.45
C LYS A 27 7.39 7.92 -1.37
N ALA A 28 6.72 7.93 -2.51
CA ALA A 28 5.27 8.05 -2.53
C ALA A 28 4.60 6.78 -1.98
N PRO A 29 3.43 6.86 -1.32
CA PRO A 29 2.70 5.67 -0.83
C PRO A 29 2.43 4.59 -1.89
N ALA A 30 2.29 4.98 -3.16
CA ALA A 30 2.15 4.04 -4.27
C ALA A 30 3.44 3.24 -4.53
N GLU A 31 4.60 3.89 -4.44
CA GLU A 31 5.92 3.25 -4.61
C GLU A 31 6.24 2.33 -3.43
N ILE A 32 5.92 2.78 -2.20
CA ILE A 32 6.11 1.98 -0.98
C ILE A 32 5.28 0.68 -1.09
N GLN A 33 4.02 0.79 -1.51
CA GLN A 33 3.17 -0.39 -1.71
C GLN A 33 3.70 -1.33 -2.80
N ALA A 34 4.22 -0.80 -3.90
CA ALA A 34 4.87 -1.60 -4.93
C ALA A 34 6.10 -2.35 -4.40
N ILE A 35 6.99 -1.67 -3.67
CA ILE A 35 8.19 -2.27 -3.08
C ILE A 35 7.83 -3.38 -2.10
N LEU A 36 6.86 -3.12 -1.21
CA LEU A 36 6.40 -4.12 -0.25
C LEU A 36 5.79 -5.34 -0.96
N LEU A 37 5.01 -5.13 -2.02
CA LEU A 37 4.48 -6.23 -2.82
C LEU A 37 5.56 -7.03 -3.54
N ASP A 38 6.59 -6.36 -4.07
CA ASP A 38 7.73 -7.01 -4.70
C ASP A 38 8.56 -7.82 -3.66
N GLU A 39 8.51 -7.42 -2.39
CA GLU A 39 9.05 -8.17 -1.23
C GLU A 39 8.10 -9.25 -0.70
N GLY A 40 6.91 -9.41 -1.30
CA GLY A 40 5.88 -10.37 -0.85
C GLY A 40 5.12 -9.95 0.42
N THR A 41 5.28 -8.70 0.85
CA THR A 41 4.62 -8.14 2.04
C THR A 41 3.44 -7.26 1.64
N TYR A 42 2.24 -7.59 2.12
CA TYR A 42 1.06 -6.74 1.94
C TYR A 42 0.61 -6.15 3.28
N LEU A 43 0.79 -4.83 3.45
CA LEU A 43 0.32 -4.11 4.64
C LEU A 43 -1.11 -3.58 4.46
N CYS A 44 -1.33 -2.74 3.44
CA CYS A 44 -2.64 -2.20 3.11
C CYS A 44 -2.67 -1.61 1.69
N SER A 45 -3.85 -1.17 1.23
CA SER A 45 -3.98 -0.51 -0.06
C SER A 45 -3.42 0.92 -0.04
N VAL A 46 -2.95 1.40 -1.19
CA VAL A 46 -2.45 2.79 -1.37
C VAL A 46 -3.48 3.83 -0.92
N ALA A 47 -4.76 3.60 -1.23
CA ALA A 47 -5.85 4.47 -0.76
C ALA A 47 -5.94 4.53 0.78
N THR A 48 -5.66 3.42 1.47
CA THR A 48 -5.63 3.37 2.93
C THR A 48 -4.44 4.12 3.50
N MET A 49 -3.26 4.01 2.87
CA MET A 49 -2.07 4.79 3.25
C MET A 49 -2.35 6.30 3.16
N TYR A 50 -2.93 6.77 2.05
CA TYR A 50 -3.33 8.19 1.91
C TYR A 50 -4.38 8.62 2.92
N ARG A 51 -5.35 7.75 3.26
CA ARG A 51 -6.35 8.04 4.30
C ARG A 51 -5.69 8.18 5.68
N LEU A 52 -4.66 7.41 5.98
CA LEU A 52 -3.89 7.53 7.22
C LEU A 52 -3.10 8.83 7.23
N LEU A 53 -2.31 9.13 6.20
CA LEU A 53 -1.55 10.39 6.13
C LEU A 53 -2.46 11.63 6.22
N ARG A 54 -3.64 11.59 5.58
CA ARG A 54 -4.67 12.64 5.71
C ARG A 54 -5.21 12.77 7.13
N ALA A 55 -5.45 11.65 7.82
CA ALA A 55 -5.96 11.66 9.18
C ALA A 55 -4.95 12.26 10.18
N TYR A 56 -3.65 12.15 9.90
CA TYR A 56 -2.57 12.70 10.72
C TYR A 56 -2.11 14.10 10.27
N GLY A 57 -2.75 14.69 9.25
CA GLY A 57 -2.40 16.02 8.76
C GLY A 57 -1.08 16.09 7.98
N GLU A 58 -0.47 14.95 7.65
CA GLU A 58 0.80 14.86 6.92
C GLU A 58 0.63 15.00 5.40
N THR A 59 -0.60 15.14 4.91
CA THR A 59 -0.87 15.58 3.54
C THR A 59 -1.04 17.10 3.50
N GLY A 60 0.08 17.82 3.61
CA GLY A 60 0.16 19.23 3.19
C GLY A 60 0.18 19.33 1.67
N GLU A 61 -0.54 20.30 1.12
CA GLU A 61 -0.75 20.50 -0.31
C GLU A 61 0.53 20.33 -1.16
N ARG A 62 0.64 19.20 -1.86
CA ARG A 62 1.34 19.18 -3.15
C ARG A 62 0.55 18.34 -4.14
N ARG A 63 -0.19 19.08 -4.96
CA ARG A 63 -0.83 18.64 -6.19
C ARG A 63 0.12 17.75 -7.00
N ALA A 64 -0.22 16.49 -7.09
CA ALA A 64 -0.43 15.83 -8.37
C ALA A 64 -1.39 14.67 -8.07
N GLN A 65 -2.61 14.75 -8.60
CA GLN A 65 -3.35 13.55 -8.94
C GLN A 65 -2.48 12.80 -9.96
N ALA A 66 -1.53 12.00 -9.48
CA ALA A 66 -0.82 11.07 -10.33
C ALA A 66 -1.84 10.00 -10.71
N GLU A 67 -2.32 10.09 -11.93
CA GLU A 67 -3.12 9.08 -12.60
C GLU A 67 -2.47 7.72 -12.37
N HIS A 68 -3.21 6.79 -11.79
CA HIS A 68 -2.73 5.44 -11.57
C HIS A 68 -2.55 4.76 -12.94
N PRO A 69 -1.33 4.44 -13.41
CA PRO A 69 -1.22 3.40 -14.42
C PRO A 69 -1.75 2.10 -13.80
N ALA A 70 -2.64 1.42 -14.50
CA ALA A 70 -3.20 0.15 -14.06
C ALA A 70 -2.06 -0.85 -13.78
N ARG A 71 -1.74 -1.10 -12.50
CA ARG A 71 -0.75 -2.12 -12.15
C ARG A 71 -1.37 -3.49 -12.33
N VAL A 72 -0.96 -4.10 -13.43
CA VAL A 72 -1.05 -5.51 -13.82
C VAL A 72 -0.99 -6.42 -12.60
N THR A 73 -2.04 -7.21 -12.38
CA THR A 73 -1.97 -8.41 -11.54
C THR A 73 -1.06 -9.42 -12.25
N PRO A 74 0.09 -9.84 -11.68
CA PRO A 74 0.72 -11.06 -12.13
C PRO A 74 -0.20 -12.21 -11.71
N GLU A 75 -1.05 -12.66 -12.63
CA GLU A 75 -1.77 -13.91 -12.46
C GLU A 75 -0.72 -15.01 -12.25
N THR A 76 -0.71 -15.53 -11.03
CA THR A 76 0.20 -16.57 -10.58
C THR A 76 -0.13 -17.87 -11.28
N TRP A 77 0.93 -18.50 -11.77
CA TRP A 77 1.00 -19.82 -12.37
C TRP A 77 0.32 -20.93 -11.55
N HIS A 78 -0.56 -21.69 -12.20
CA HIS A 78 -0.77 -23.13 -11.98
C HIS A 78 -1.42 -23.70 -13.25
N ARG A 79 -0.99 -24.81 -13.86
CA ARG A 79 -0.64 -26.11 -13.27
C ARG A 79 0.04 -26.98 -14.34
N ARG A 80 1.13 -27.70 -14.01
CA ARG A 80 1.56 -28.88 -14.79
C ARG A 80 0.52 -29.99 -14.64
N PRO A 81 0.03 -30.63 -15.70
CA PRO A 81 -0.39 -32.02 -15.60
C PRO A 81 0.81 -32.95 -15.86
N THR A 82 1.03 -33.80 -14.86
CA THR A 82 2.01 -34.88 -14.77
C THR A 82 1.93 -35.86 -15.94
N SER A 83 3.09 -36.37 -16.37
CA SER A 83 3.27 -37.45 -17.35
C SER A 83 2.56 -38.75 -16.97
N ALA A 84 2.09 -39.49 -17.97
CA ALA A 84 1.88 -40.93 -17.96
C ALA A 84 2.59 -41.53 -19.18
#